data_AF-A0A1D7NNY3-F1
#
_entry.id   AF-A0A1D7NNY3-F1
#
_cell.length_a   1.000
_cell.length_b   1.000
_cell.length_c   1.000
_cell.angle_alpha   90.00
_cell.angle_beta   90.00
_cell.angle_gamma   90.00
#
_symmetry.space_group_name_H-M   'P 1'
#
loop_
_entity.id
_entity.type
_entity.pdbx_description
1 polymer ?
#
loop_
_entity_poly.entity_id
_entity_poly.type
_entity_poly.pdbx_seq_one_letter_code
_entity_poly.pdbx_strand_id
1 'polypeptide(L)'
;MIYLVVKTAISAIIIVVVSEVARRSAGLGALLASLPLVALLSMIWLWRDTGDTARMASYSQATFWYVLPSLPMFLLIPVLLKRGFAFWPALAAGCVLTIVLYIGMAALLARWDIRL
;
A
#
# COMPACT_ATOMS: atom_id res chain seq x y z
N MET A 1 -8.45 -23.83 -8.07
CA MET A 1 -9.51 -23.18 -7.26
C MET A 1 -9.17 -23.16 -5.78
N ILE A 2 -8.90 -24.29 -5.12
CA ILE A 2 -8.45 -24.35 -3.71
C ILE A 2 -7.29 -23.39 -3.40
N TYR A 3 -6.30 -23.30 -4.30
CA TYR A 3 -5.17 -22.38 -4.14
C TYR A 3 -5.57 -20.91 -4.02
N LEU A 4 -6.54 -20.47 -4.83
CA LEU A 4 -7.06 -19.11 -4.78
C LEU A 4 -7.90 -18.88 -3.52
N VAL A 5 -8.70 -19.87 -3.11
CA VAL A 5 -9.47 -19.82 -1.85
C VAL A 5 -8.53 -19.64 -0.66
N VAL A 6 -7.41 -20.36 -0.62
CA VAL A 6 -6.39 -20.22 0.44
C VAL A 6 -5.73 -18.84 0.41
N LYS A 7 -5.33 -18.34 -0.76
CA LYS A 7 -4.79 -16.97 -0.93
C LYS A 7 -5.76 -15.91 -0.37
N THR A 8 -7.04 -16.04 -0.72
CA THR A 8 -8.09 -15.12 -0.27
C THR A 8 -8.32 -15.22 1.24
N ALA A 9 -8.43 -16.43 1.79
CA ALA A 9 -8.66 -16.65 3.22
C ALA A 9 -7.53 -16.05 4.07
N ILE A 10 -6.26 -16.30 3.70
CA ILE A 10 -5.11 -15.74 4.41
C ILE A 10 -5.12 -14.20 4.35
N SER A 11 -5.38 -13.63 3.17
CA SER A 11 -5.42 -12.18 2.99
C SER A 11 -6.54 -11.53 3.83
N ALA A 12 -7.73 -12.15 3.85
CA ALA A 12 -8.85 -11.67 4.65
C ALA A 12 -8.56 -11.74 6.16
N ILE A 13 -7.96 -12.85 6.63
CA ILE A 13 -7.55 -13.00 8.03
C ILE A 13 -6.58 -11.90 8.44
N ILE A 14 -5.58 -11.59 7.60
CA ILE A 14 -4.63 -10.51 7.89
C ILE A 14 -5.34 -9.16 8.02
N ILE A 15 -6.23 -8.83 7.09
CA ILE A 15 -7.00 -7.57 7.12
C ILE A 15 -7.82 -7.47 8.42
N VAL A 16 -8.51 -8.56 8.79
CA VAL A 16 -9.30 -8.61 10.03
C VAL A 16 -8.40 -8.41 11.25
N VAL A 17 -7.29 -9.15 11.35
CA VAL A 17 -6.36 -9.04 12.49
C VAL A 17 -5.81 -7.62 12.62
N VAL A 18 -5.37 -7.00 11.53
CA VAL A 18 -4.84 -5.62 11.56
C VAL A 18 -5.91 -4.63 11.98
N SER A 19 -7.14 -4.76 11.44
CA SER A 19 -8.28 -3.90 11.80
C SER A 19 -8.66 -4.02 13.29
N GLU A 20 -8.72 -5.25 13.80
CA GLU A 20 -9.01 -5.54 15.21
C GLU A 20 -7.95 -4.97 16.15
N VAL A 21 -6.66 -5.14 15.81
CA VAL A 21 -5.56 -4.58 16.61
C VAL A 21 -5.57 -3.06 16.57
N ALA A 22 -5.78 -2.45 15.40
CA ALA A 22 -5.87 -0.99 15.27
C ALA A 22 -7.03 -0.41 16.07
N ARG A 23 -8.16 -1.11 16.17
CA ARG A 23 -9.28 -0.71 17.01
C ARG A 23 -8.95 -0.75 18.50
N ARG A 24 -8.13 -1.70 18.94
CA ARG A 24 -7.71 -1.83 20.35
C ARG A 24 -6.57 -0.88 20.73
N SER A 25 -5.62 -0.65 19.81
CA SER A 25 -4.48 0.24 20.01
C SER A 25 -4.10 0.90 18.69
N ALA A 26 -4.29 2.22 18.61
CA ALA A 26 -3.91 2.99 17.43
C ALA A 26 -2.40 2.89 17.12
N GLY A 27 -1.55 2.82 18.15
CA GLY A 27 -0.09 2.69 17.99
C GLY A 27 0.34 1.34 17.41
N LEU A 28 -0.18 0.23 17.96
CA LEU A 28 0.09 -1.11 17.42
C LEU A 28 -0.55 -1.28 16.04
N GLY A 29 -1.74 -0.70 15.84
CA GLY A 29 -2.38 -0.62 14.53
C GLY A 29 -1.52 0.09 13.49
N ALA A 30 -0.94 1.24 13.85
CA ALA A 30 -0.03 1.97 12.97
C ALA A 30 1.24 1.18 12.65
N LEU A 31 1.82 0.49 13.63
CA LEU A 31 2.98 -0.37 13.42
C LEU A 31 2.65 -1.53 12.47
N LEU A 32 1.53 -2.22 12.69
CA LEU A 32 1.07 -3.29 11.81
C LEU A 32 0.68 -2.81 10.41
N ALA A 33 0.09 -1.62 10.30
CA ALA A 33 -0.24 -1.00 9.01
C ALA A 33 1.01 -0.51 8.27
N SER A 34 2.07 -0.11 8.99
CA SER A 34 3.35 0.27 8.40
C SER A 34 4.13 -0.93 7.85
N LEU A 35 3.89 -2.13 8.41
CA LEU A 35 4.40 -3.36 7.85
C LEU A 35 3.66 -3.63 6.53
N PRO A 36 4.37 -3.74 5.40
CA PRO A 36 3.74 -3.95 4.11
C PRO A 36 3.34 -5.42 3.95
N LEU A 37 2.48 -5.93 4.85
CA LEU A 37 2.09 -7.34 4.94
C LEU A 37 1.48 -7.84 3.62
N VAL A 38 0.69 -6.99 2.96
CA VAL A 38 0.14 -7.29 1.63
C VAL A 38 1.25 -7.43 0.59
N ALA A 39 2.24 -6.54 0.61
CA ALA A 39 3.38 -6.63 -0.30
C ALA A 39 4.22 -7.87 -0.01
N LEU A 40 4.56 -8.15 1.24
CA LEU A 40 5.29 -9.36 1.64
C LEU A 40 4.56 -10.63 1.19
N LEU A 41 3.25 -10.70 1.42
CA LEU A 41 2.45 -11.83 1.00
C LEU A 41 2.45 -11.97 -0.53
N SER A 42 2.29 -10.86 -1.26
CA SER A 42 2.37 -10.86 -2.73
C SER A 42 3.73 -11.32 -3.26
N MET A 43 4.83 -10.96 -2.59
CA MET A 43 6.18 -11.40 -2.93
C MET A 43 6.36 -12.89 -2.69
N ILE A 44 5.88 -13.42 -1.56
CA ILE A 44 5.92 -14.86 -1.26
C ILE A 44 5.18 -15.64 -2.34
N TRP A 45 3.98 -15.18 -2.72
CA TRP A 45 3.21 -15.83 -3.78
C TRP A 45 3.89 -15.70 -5.14
N LEU A 46 4.41 -14.53 -5.50
CA LEU A 46 5.12 -14.32 -6.76
C LEU A 46 6.37 -15.21 -6.86
N TRP A 47 7.14 -15.32 -5.78
CA TRP A 47 8.28 -16.22 -5.70
C TRP A 47 7.86 -17.68 -5.87
N ARG A 48 6.81 -18.10 -5.16
CA ARG A 48 6.29 -19.46 -5.25
C ARG A 48 5.76 -19.80 -6.66
N ASP A 49 5.14 -18.83 -7.31
CA ASP A 49 4.50 -19.02 -8.62
C ASP A 49 5.53 -18.94 -9.78
N THR A 50 6.64 -18.20 -9.62
CA THR A 50 7.59 -17.94 -10.72
C THR A 50 9.02 -18.39 -10.48
N GLY A 51 9.52 -18.34 -9.23
CA GLY A 51 10.92 -18.61 -8.89
C GLY A 51 11.95 -17.67 -9.52
N ASP A 52 11.51 -16.57 -10.14
CA ASP A 52 12.35 -15.70 -10.97
C ASP A 52 12.91 -14.53 -10.14
N THR A 53 14.22 -14.53 -9.95
CA THR A 53 14.96 -13.49 -9.22
C THR A 53 14.89 -12.12 -9.88
N ALA A 54 14.94 -12.04 -11.22
CA ALA A 54 14.88 -10.76 -11.93
C ALA A 54 13.48 -10.14 -11.84
N ARG A 55 12.45 -10.97 -11.94
CA ARG A 55 11.05 -10.55 -11.72
C ARG A 55 10.80 -10.12 -10.27
N MET A 56 11.37 -10.82 -9.29
CA MET A 56 11.26 -10.42 -7.89
C MET A 56 11.97 -9.09 -7.62
N ALA A 57 13.17 -8.89 -8.18
CA ALA A 57 13.93 -7.65 -8.02
C ALA A 57 13.19 -6.45 -8.60
N SER A 58 12.67 -6.57 -9.83
CA SER A 58 11.87 -5.52 -10.48
C SER A 58 10.58 -5.23 -9.71
N TYR A 59 9.84 -6.26 -9.28
CA TYR A 59 8.65 -6.09 -8.44
C TYR A 59 8.95 -5.34 -7.14
N SER A 60 10.05 -5.69 -6.48
CA SER A 60 10.49 -5.06 -5.22
C SER A 60 10.84 -3.58 -5.43
N GLN A 61 11.61 -3.27 -6.47
CA GLN A 61 11.99 -1.90 -6.81
C GLN A 61 10.78 -1.05 -7.19
N ALA A 62 9.88 -1.59 -8.02
CA ALA A 62 8.64 -0.91 -8.40
C ALA A 62 7.80 -0.62 -7.15
N THR A 63 7.62 -1.60 -6.26
CA THR A 63 6.87 -1.42 -5.01
C THR A 63 7.45 -0.29 -4.15
N PHE A 64 8.79 -0.23 -4.00
CA PHE A 64 9.45 0.85 -3.27
C PHE A 64 9.12 2.24 -3.86
N TRP A 65 9.23 2.37 -5.18
CA TRP A 65 8.92 3.62 -5.88
C TRP A 65 7.45 4.03 -5.74
N TYR A 66 6.50 3.10 -5.79
CA TYR A 66 5.08 3.39 -5.62
C TYR A 66 4.67 3.72 -4.17
N VAL A 67 5.44 3.29 -3.17
CA VAL A 67 5.17 3.64 -1.77
C VAL A 67 5.41 5.13 -1.52
N LEU A 68 6.48 5.71 -2.08
CA LEU A 68 6.86 7.11 -1.83
C LEU A 68 5.72 8.11 -2.06
N PRO A 69 5.05 8.15 -3.23
CA PRO A 69 3.95 9.07 -3.45
C PRO A 69 2.66 8.75 -2.68
N SER A 70 2.56 7.59 -2.02
CA SER A 70 1.44 7.27 -1.12
C SER A 70 1.62 7.83 0.30
N LEU A 71 2.85 8.11 0.72
CA LEU A 71 3.15 8.59 2.08
C LEU A 71 2.48 9.94 2.43
N PRO A 72 2.40 10.94 1.53
CA PRO A 72 1.77 12.23 1.84
C PRO A 72 0.30 12.12 2.26
N MET A 73 -0.43 11.11 1.79
CA MET A 73 -1.81 10.87 2.21
C MET A 73 -1.92 10.63 3.72
N PHE A 74 -0.97 9.88 4.32
CA PHE A 74 -0.95 9.60 5.76
C PHE A 74 -0.71 10.85 6.61
N LEU A 75 -0.21 11.94 6.03
CA LEU A 75 -0.09 13.25 6.67
C LEU A 75 -1.30 14.14 6.38
N LEU A 76 -1.85 14.10 5.16
CA LEU A 76 -2.99 14.92 4.77
C LEU A 76 -4.26 14.55 5.56
N ILE A 77 -4.59 13.26 5.68
CA ILE A 77 -5.78 12.79 6.38
C ILE A 77 -5.84 13.31 7.82
N PRO A 78 -4.82 13.12 8.69
CA PRO A 78 -4.88 13.63 10.05
C PRO A 78 -4.93 15.17 10.11
N VAL A 79 -4.32 15.89 9.17
CA VAL A 79 -4.44 17.36 9.10
C VAL A 79 -5.87 17.79 8.81
N LEU A 80 -6.54 17.16 7.83
CA LEU A 80 -7.94 17.47 7.51
C LEU A 80 -8.88 17.11 8.66
N LEU A 81 -8.70 15.94 9.28
CA LEU A 81 -9.50 15.53 10.44
C LEU A 81 -9.33 16.50 11.62
N LYS A 82 -8.10 16.94 11.92
CA LYS A 82 -7.82 17.94 12.97
C LYS A 82 -8.40 19.32 12.66
N ARG A 83 -8.64 19.64 11.39
CA ARG A 83 -9.30 20.88 10.94
C ARG A 83 -10.83 20.78 10.94
N GLY A 84 -11.41 19.67 11.39
CA GLY A 84 -12.86 19.48 11.50
C GLY A 84 -13.54 18.96 10.24
N PHE A 85 -12.79 18.54 9.21
CA PHE A 85 -13.38 17.86 8.05
C PHE A 85 -13.91 16.47 8.46
N ALA A 86 -15.01 16.05 7.84
CA ALA A 86 -15.52 14.69 7.99
C ALA A 86 -14.53 13.65 7.41
N PHE A 87 -14.62 12.41 7.90
CA PHE A 87 -13.73 11.32 7.52
C PHE A 87 -13.76 11.00 6.01
N TRP A 88 -14.95 10.83 5.43
CA TRP A 88 -15.08 10.43 4.02
C TRP A 88 -14.49 11.46 3.03
N PRO A 89 -14.74 12.78 3.17
CA PRO A 89 -14.05 13.79 2.38
C PRO A 89 -12.53 13.80 2.59
N ALA A 90 -12.05 13.63 3.82
CA ALA A 90 -10.61 13.59 4.12
C ALA A 90 -9.92 12.39 3.44
N LEU A 91 -10.57 11.22 3.47
CA LEU A 91 -10.12 10.02 2.77
C LEU A 91 -10.09 10.24 1.26
N ALA A 92 -11.18 10.77 0.68
CA ALA A 92 -11.26 11.05 -0.75
C ALA A 92 -10.17 12.02 -1.22
N ALA A 93 -9.92 13.10 -0.45
CA ALA A 93 -8.83 14.03 -0.72
C ALA A 93 -7.46 13.35 -0.67
N GLY A 94 -7.24 12.46 0.28
CA GLY A 94 -6.05 11.62 0.37
C GLY A 94 -5.82 10.73 -0.86
N CYS A 95 -6.88 10.06 -1.32
CA CYS A 95 -6.84 9.24 -2.53
C CYS A 95 -6.53 10.07 -3.77
N VAL A 96 -7.22 11.21 -3.95
CA VAL A 96 -6.99 12.13 -5.07
C VAL A 96 -5.55 12.65 -5.06
N LEU A 97 -5.03 13.06 -3.90
CA LEU A 97 -3.64 13.49 -3.76
C LEU A 97 -2.68 12.38 -4.22
N THR A 98 -2.89 11.14 -3.76
CA THR A 98 -2.03 10.00 -4.13
C THR A 98 -2.04 9.75 -5.65
N ILE A 99 -3.22 9.80 -6.29
CA ILE A 99 -3.35 9.63 -7.74
C ILE A 99 -2.58 10.74 -8.49
N VAL A 100 -2.74 11.99 -8.05
CA VAL A 100 -2.02 13.14 -8.65
C VAL A 100 -0.51 12.97 -8.51
N LEU A 101 -0.03 12.51 -7.35
CA LEU A 101 1.39 12.25 -7.11
C LEU A 101 1.91 11.07 -7.94
N TYR A 102 1.12 10.01 -8.14
CA TYR A 102 1.47 8.89 -9.03
C TYR A 102 1.63 9.37 -10.47
N ILE A 103 0.69 10.17 -10.97
CA ILE A 103 0.75 10.74 -12.32
C ILE A 103 1.97 11.66 -12.46
N GLY A 104 2.20 12.53 -11.47
CA GLY A 104 3.35 13.44 -11.45
C GLY A 104 4.67 12.69 -11.45
N MET A 105 4.78 11.63 -10.64
CA MET A 105 5.96 10.77 -10.60
C MET A 105 6.17 10.06 -11.94
N ALA A 106 5.14 9.42 -12.50
CA ALA A 106 5.24 8.75 -13.80
C ALA A 106 5.67 9.73 -14.91
N ALA A 107 5.11 10.94 -14.93
CA ALA A 107 5.50 11.98 -15.88
C ALA A 107 6.95 12.45 -15.68
N LEU A 108 7.43 12.53 -14.43
CA LEU A 108 8.80 12.90 -14.11
C LEU A 108 9.80 11.82 -14.55
N LEU A 109 9.51 10.55 -14.27
CA LEU A 109 10.39 9.44 -14.68
C LEU A 109 10.39 9.23 -16.21
N ALA A 110 9.25 9.43 -16.87
CA ALA A 110 9.17 9.40 -18.34
C ALA A 110 10.06 10.46 -19.01
N ARG A 111 10.26 11.62 -18.36
CA ARG A 111 11.18 12.67 -18.84
C ARG A 111 12.65 12.27 -18.74
N TRP A 112 12.98 11.24 -17.95
CA TRP A 112 14.34 10.76 -17.70
C TRP A 112 14.60 9.39 -18.34
N ASP A 113 13.69 8.93 -19.22
CA ASP A 113 13.73 7.63 -19.93
C ASP A 113 13.72 6.39 -19.01
N ILE A 114 13.23 6.55 -17.77
CA ILE A 114 13.07 5.45 -16.81
C ILE A 114 11.63 4.94 -16.92
N ARG A 115 11.43 3.75 -17.48
CA ARG A 115 10.12 3.08 -17.53
C ARG A 115 10.01 2.12 -16.34
N LEU A 116 9.15 2.47 -15.37
CA LEU A 116 8.75 1.61 -14.25
C LEU A 116 7.75 0.54 -14.70
#